data_AF-A0A6L9SWE0-F1
#
_entry.id   AF-A0A6L9SWE0-F1
#
_cell.length_a   1.000
_cell.length_b   1.000
_cell.length_c   1.000
_cell.angle_alpha   90.00
_cell.angle_beta   90.00
_cell.angle_gamma   90.00
#
_symmetry.space_group_name_H-M   'P 1'
#
loop_
_entity.id
_entity.type
_entity.pdbx_description
1 polymer ?
#
loop_
_entity_poly.entity_id
_entity_poly.type
_entity_poly.pdbx_seq_one_letter_code
_entity_poly.pdbx_strand_id
1 'polypeptide(L)'
;MGALSITGKTIGSTSLNLKTGAITKTIPVTVKSTNLLSYGPAEANNLKATVAADGSLDLTSTGDMEVGKGVQWELDMSMLIGRTVTLSYEGSVPSAMIASVRKADTTGGAGVYQGKNNQSFTVDASMKTLILRVYKGGSAAGPVSGNLRITLNEGATALPWMRPDNTGLAGGGFELANLWPVFQAGASNGVTLTPDTNGSYTLTGTPSAWTAWTQPITLTPGVYLMLPGVTGTGATAAVYNGDPGTSQPVTGRFEVTETGEWTARIYTEEPGSTVDATLHPRLIRS
;
A
#
# COMPACT_ATOMS: atom_id res chain seq x y z
N MET A 1 4.23 0.45 54.69
CA MET A 1 5.15 0.04 53.60
C MET A 1 5.34 1.24 52.70
N GLY A 2 6.57 1.71 52.49
CA GLY A 2 6.86 2.80 51.55
C GLY A 2 7.12 2.23 50.16
N ALA A 3 6.58 2.87 49.11
CA ALA A 3 6.85 2.52 47.72
C ALA A 3 7.72 3.62 47.09
N LEU A 4 8.67 3.22 46.23
CA LEU A 4 9.44 4.14 45.40
C LEU A 4 8.82 4.16 44.01
N SER A 5 8.39 5.33 43.52
CA SER A 5 7.91 5.50 42.15
C SER A 5 9.01 6.14 41.30
N ILE A 6 9.26 5.57 40.12
CA ILE A 6 10.30 6.00 39.19
C ILE A 6 9.64 6.22 37.83
N THR A 7 9.86 7.37 37.22
CA THR A 7 9.32 7.72 35.90
C THR A 7 10.47 7.98 34.94
N GLY A 8 10.50 7.22 33.84
CA GLY A 8 11.41 7.49 32.74
C GLY A 8 10.94 8.69 31.92
N LYS A 9 11.83 9.67 31.70
CA LYS A 9 11.51 10.88 30.91
C LYS A 9 11.92 10.78 29.44
N THR A 10 12.96 10.01 29.15
CA THR A 10 13.58 9.91 27.82
C THR A 10 13.84 8.45 27.50
N ILE A 11 13.72 8.08 26.23
CA ILE A 11 14.09 6.75 25.74
C ILE A 11 15.53 6.42 26.08
N GLY A 12 15.82 5.12 26.20
CA GLY A 12 17.17 4.62 26.40
C GLY A 12 17.27 3.72 27.63
N SER A 13 18.50 3.36 27.95
CA SER A 13 18.80 2.46 29.06
C SER A 13 19.66 3.17 30.10
N THR A 14 19.34 2.93 31.36
CA THR A 14 20.10 3.38 32.52
C THR A 14 20.04 2.31 33.60
N SER A 15 20.61 2.59 34.76
CA SER A 15 20.53 1.70 35.91
C SER A 15 20.21 2.47 37.18
N LEU A 16 19.27 1.94 37.97
CA LEU A 16 19.05 2.38 39.33
C LEU A 16 19.98 1.61 40.25
N ASN A 17 20.91 2.32 40.91
CA ASN A 17 21.78 1.74 41.92
C ASN A 17 21.19 1.97 43.31
N LEU A 18 20.80 0.89 43.99
CA LEU A 18 20.34 0.89 45.36
C LEU A 18 21.50 0.50 46.27
N LYS A 19 21.88 1.37 47.21
CA LYS A 19 22.96 1.14 48.16
C LYS A 19 22.46 1.23 49.60
N THR A 20 22.80 0.25 50.41
CA THR A 20 22.56 0.24 51.86
C THR A 20 23.81 -0.33 52.56
N GLY A 21 24.58 0.54 53.20
CA GLY A 21 25.91 0.19 53.71
C GLY A 21 26.84 -0.36 52.62
N ALA A 22 27.31 -1.60 52.79
CA ALA A 22 28.14 -2.31 51.82
C ALA A 22 27.35 -3.01 50.71
N ILE A 23 26.03 -3.16 50.84
CA ILE A 23 25.19 -3.86 49.86
C ILE A 23 24.85 -2.90 48.72
N THR A 24 25.18 -3.29 47.49
CA THR A 24 24.81 -2.57 46.26
C THR A 24 24.00 -3.48 45.35
N LYS A 25 22.86 -3.00 44.86
CA LYS A 25 22.04 -3.67 43.84
C LYS A 25 21.82 -2.73 42.67
N THR A 26 22.19 -3.17 41.49
CA THR A 26 22.00 -2.43 40.23
C THR A 26 20.78 -3.01 39.51
N ILE A 27 19.78 -2.17 39.25
CA ILE A 27 18.56 -2.55 38.52
C ILE A 27 18.60 -1.87 37.15
N PRO A 28 18.64 -2.61 36.03
CA PRO A 28 18.56 -2.01 34.71
C PRO A 28 17.16 -1.40 34.50
N VAL A 29 17.12 -0.21 33.92
CA VAL A 29 15.89 0.50 33.56
C VAL A 29 15.98 0.86 32.09
N THR A 30 14.99 0.41 31.31
CA THR A 30 14.89 0.74 29.88
C THR A 30 13.56 1.42 29.62
N VAL A 31 13.61 2.59 29.00
CA VAL A 31 12.46 3.32 28.49
C VAL A 31 12.39 3.05 26.99
N LYS A 32 11.36 2.32 26.55
CA LYS A 32 11.13 1.96 25.15
C LYS A 32 10.41 3.06 24.38
N SER A 33 10.53 3.04 23.06
CA SER A 33 9.72 3.86 22.19
C SER A 33 8.23 3.53 22.35
N THR A 34 7.37 4.55 22.25
CA THR A 34 5.92 4.35 22.10
C THR A 34 5.55 3.98 20.67
N ASN A 35 6.47 4.16 19.72
CA ASN A 35 6.31 3.74 18.34
C ASN A 35 6.64 2.25 18.22
N LEU A 36 5.59 1.46 18.05
CA LEU A 36 5.60 0.00 17.95
C LEU A 36 6.04 -0.50 16.57
N LEU A 37 6.29 0.41 15.62
CA LEU A 37 6.78 0.03 14.30
C LEU A 37 8.22 -0.49 14.37
N SER A 38 8.60 -1.23 13.35
CA SER A 38 9.99 -1.55 13.03
C SER A 38 10.14 -1.49 11.53
N TYR A 39 11.16 -0.78 11.06
CA TYR A 39 11.45 -0.61 9.64
C TYR A 39 12.94 -0.36 9.45
N GLY A 40 13.40 -0.20 8.22
CA GLY A 40 14.81 0.01 7.91
C GLY A 40 14.99 0.26 6.42
N PRO A 41 16.24 0.28 5.92
CA PRO A 41 16.48 0.47 4.50
C PRO A 41 15.77 -0.58 3.63
N ALA A 42 15.20 -0.13 2.50
CA ALA A 42 14.55 -0.99 1.51
C ALA A 42 14.65 -0.34 0.12
N GLU A 43 14.81 -1.14 -0.92
CA GLU A 43 14.86 -0.65 -2.30
C GLU A 43 14.14 -1.63 -3.22
N ALA A 44 13.06 -1.16 -3.86
CA ALA A 44 12.25 -1.93 -4.80
C ALA A 44 11.30 -1.00 -5.55
N ASN A 45 10.81 -1.42 -6.71
CA ASN A 45 9.75 -0.71 -7.43
C ASN A 45 10.05 0.77 -7.73
N ASN A 46 11.30 1.07 -8.09
CA ASN A 46 11.83 2.43 -8.26
C ASN A 46 11.77 3.32 -7.02
N LEU A 47 11.49 2.76 -5.84
CA LEU A 47 11.49 3.46 -4.55
C LEU A 47 12.67 2.99 -3.71
N LYS A 48 13.41 3.96 -3.21
CA LYS A 48 14.44 3.80 -2.21
C LYS A 48 13.97 4.43 -0.89
N ALA A 49 13.90 3.61 0.14
CA ALA A 49 13.65 4.02 1.52
C ALA A 49 14.94 3.92 2.32
N THR A 50 15.36 5.03 2.93
CA THR A 50 16.51 5.09 3.85
C THR A 50 16.08 5.62 5.20
N VAL A 51 16.86 5.34 6.23
CA VAL A 51 16.59 5.83 7.59
C VAL A 51 17.41 7.08 7.82
N ALA A 52 16.73 8.19 8.11
CA ALA A 52 17.36 9.46 8.47
C ALA A 52 18.03 9.38 9.85
N ALA A 53 18.85 10.38 10.18
CA ALA A 53 19.56 10.43 11.46
C ALA A 53 18.62 10.41 12.69
N ASP A 54 17.42 10.99 12.58
CA ASP A 54 16.41 10.96 13.64
C ASP A 54 15.61 9.64 13.68
N GLY A 55 15.76 8.77 12.69
CA GLY A 55 15.05 7.49 12.57
C GLY A 55 13.76 7.52 11.75
N SER A 56 13.44 8.66 11.12
CA SER A 56 12.36 8.75 10.13
C SER A 56 12.76 8.10 8.79
N LEU A 57 11.79 7.90 7.88
CA LEU A 57 12.02 7.27 6.57
C LEU A 57 12.15 8.34 5.48
N ASP A 58 13.34 8.46 4.89
CA ASP A 58 13.54 9.21 3.65
C ASP A 58 13.16 8.35 2.46
N LEU A 59 12.27 8.86 1.61
CA LEU A 59 11.71 8.20 0.45
C LEU A 59 12.12 8.95 -0.80
N THR A 60 12.75 8.24 -1.74
CA THR A 60 13.18 8.82 -3.02
C THR A 60 12.96 7.83 -4.14
N SER A 61 12.53 8.30 -5.31
CA SER A 61 12.47 7.50 -6.53
C SER A 61 13.44 8.02 -7.59
N THR A 62 13.90 7.12 -8.46
CA THR A 62 14.76 7.47 -9.62
C THR A 62 13.95 7.96 -10.82
N GLY A 63 12.63 7.77 -10.79
CA GLY A 63 11.67 8.20 -11.81
C GLY A 63 10.25 8.02 -11.31
N ASP A 64 9.31 7.83 -12.24
CA ASP A 64 7.92 7.59 -11.89
C ASP A 64 7.75 6.25 -11.18
N MET A 65 7.08 6.32 -10.04
CA MET A 65 6.66 5.16 -9.28
C MET A 65 5.21 4.86 -9.61
N GLU A 66 4.92 3.63 -10.03
CA GLU A 66 3.55 3.22 -10.34
C GLU A 66 2.68 3.10 -9.08
N VAL A 67 1.39 3.44 -9.22
CA VAL A 67 0.39 3.27 -8.15
C VAL A 67 0.35 1.83 -7.65
N GLY A 68 0.20 1.62 -6.35
CA GLY A 68 0.09 0.31 -5.72
C GLY A 68 1.41 -0.44 -5.57
N LYS A 69 2.53 0.09 -6.08
CA LYS A 69 3.87 -0.45 -5.82
C LYS A 69 4.53 0.28 -4.66
N GLY A 70 5.48 -0.37 -3.98
CA GLY A 70 6.10 0.15 -2.76
C GLY A 70 7.13 -0.77 -2.13
N VAL A 71 7.37 -0.51 -0.84
CA VAL A 71 8.22 -1.31 0.04
C VAL A 71 7.43 -1.77 1.27
N GLN A 72 7.91 -2.82 1.92
CA GLN A 72 7.24 -3.40 3.09
C GLN A 72 8.19 -4.01 4.12
N TRP A 73 7.69 -4.11 5.35
CA TRP A 73 8.33 -4.76 6.51
C TRP A 73 7.31 -5.56 7.30
N GLU A 74 7.70 -6.75 7.76
CA GLU A 74 6.86 -7.59 8.61
C GLU A 74 6.97 -7.15 10.07
N LEU A 75 5.83 -7.11 10.77
CA LEU A 75 5.70 -6.74 12.17
C LEU A 75 5.11 -7.91 12.97
N ASP A 76 5.75 -8.25 14.08
CA ASP A 76 5.18 -9.14 15.09
C ASP A 76 4.26 -8.35 16.03
N MET A 77 2.99 -8.73 16.03
CA MET A 77 1.92 -8.11 16.80
C MET A 77 1.37 -9.06 17.88
N SER A 78 2.03 -10.20 18.12
CA SER A 78 1.54 -11.25 19.02
C SER A 78 1.27 -10.74 20.44
N MET A 79 2.09 -9.80 20.93
CA MET A 79 1.95 -9.20 22.27
C MET A 79 0.79 -8.19 22.38
N LEU A 80 0.18 -7.82 21.26
CA LEU A 80 -0.85 -6.79 21.16
C LEU A 80 -2.24 -7.36 20.87
N ILE A 81 -2.40 -8.69 20.77
CA ILE A 81 -3.71 -9.32 20.57
C ILE A 81 -4.69 -8.86 21.66
N GLY A 82 -5.89 -8.45 21.23
CA GLY A 82 -6.96 -7.90 22.08
C GLY A 82 -6.78 -6.42 22.41
N ARG A 83 -5.66 -5.79 22.01
CA ARG A 83 -5.39 -4.38 22.28
C ARG A 83 -5.74 -3.50 21.08
N THR A 84 -6.15 -2.28 21.37
CA THR A 84 -6.32 -1.24 20.35
C THR A 84 -5.00 -0.53 20.11
N VAL A 85 -4.68 -0.28 18.84
CA VAL A 85 -3.53 0.50 18.39
C VAL A 85 -3.99 1.59 17.42
N THR A 86 -3.20 2.65 17.28
CA THR A 86 -3.46 3.76 16.36
C THR A 86 -2.28 3.98 15.44
N LEU A 87 -2.52 3.92 14.13
CA LEU A 87 -1.57 4.29 13.08
C LEU A 87 -1.74 5.77 12.75
N SER A 88 -0.66 6.53 12.81
CA SER A 88 -0.66 7.96 12.46
C SER A 88 0.68 8.40 11.88
N TYR A 89 0.70 9.61 11.32
CA TYR A 89 1.92 10.29 10.90
C TYR A 89 2.01 11.69 11.51
N GLU A 90 3.24 12.18 11.67
CA GLU A 90 3.53 13.57 12.05
C GLU A 90 4.00 14.37 10.82
N GLY A 91 3.53 15.61 10.68
CA GLY A 91 3.89 16.46 9.54
C GLY A 91 3.06 16.14 8.30
N SER A 92 3.70 15.65 7.24
CA SER A 92 3.10 15.38 5.93
C SER A 92 3.43 13.97 5.43
N VAL A 93 2.60 13.47 4.51
CA VAL A 93 2.89 12.24 3.75
C VAL A 93 3.29 12.65 2.33
N PRO A 94 4.50 12.28 1.85
CA PRO A 94 5.02 12.75 0.57
C PRO A 94 4.28 12.13 -0.64
N SER A 95 4.27 12.83 -1.77
CA SER A 95 3.96 12.32 -3.12
C SER A 95 2.76 11.37 -3.26
N ALA A 96 1.66 11.65 -2.56
CA ALA A 96 0.47 10.79 -2.52
C ALA A 96 0.76 9.34 -2.08
N MET A 97 1.80 9.14 -1.28
CA MET A 97 2.12 7.86 -0.67
C MET A 97 1.05 7.47 0.35
N ILE A 98 0.91 6.18 0.56
CA ILE A 98 0.09 5.58 1.59
C ILE A 98 1.02 4.75 2.48
N ALA A 99 0.90 4.95 3.78
CA ALA A 99 1.51 4.10 4.78
C ALA A 99 0.42 3.26 5.44
N SER A 100 0.58 1.94 5.48
CA SER A 100 -0.43 1.05 6.04
C SER A 100 0.18 -0.03 6.90
N VAL A 101 -0.54 -0.45 7.93
CA VAL A 101 -0.23 -1.62 8.75
C VAL A 101 -1.44 -2.54 8.62
N ARG A 102 -1.31 -3.59 7.82
CA ARG A 102 -2.41 -4.48 7.44
C ARG A 102 -1.96 -5.92 7.34
N LYS A 103 -2.92 -6.84 7.33
CA LYS A 103 -2.62 -8.25 7.00
C LYS A 103 -2.09 -8.37 5.57
N ALA A 104 -1.46 -9.51 5.29
CA ALA A 104 -0.93 -9.83 3.96
C ALA A 104 -2.02 -9.70 2.87
N ASP A 105 -3.21 -10.23 3.14
CA ASP A 105 -4.40 -10.18 2.26
C ASP A 105 -5.09 -8.81 2.21
N THR A 106 -4.52 -7.77 2.84
CA THR A 106 -5.04 -6.39 2.98
C THR A 106 -6.31 -6.22 3.81
N THR A 107 -6.90 -7.31 4.29
CA THR A 107 -8.09 -7.25 5.14
C THR A 107 -7.68 -6.85 6.57
N GLY A 108 -8.44 -5.95 7.20
CA GLY A 108 -8.13 -5.44 8.54
C GLY A 108 -6.85 -4.60 8.62
N GLY A 109 -6.61 -4.05 9.82
CA GLY A 109 -5.56 -3.06 10.07
C GLY A 109 -5.98 -1.64 9.66
N ALA A 110 -5.00 -0.78 9.40
CA ALA A 110 -5.22 0.62 9.07
C ALA A 110 -4.28 1.13 7.97
N GLY A 111 -4.69 2.21 7.31
CA GLY A 111 -3.87 2.95 6.35
C GLY A 111 -4.05 4.45 6.55
N VAL A 112 -2.94 5.17 6.48
CA VAL A 112 -2.88 6.63 6.56
C VAL A 112 -2.24 7.20 5.30
N TYR A 113 -2.69 8.39 4.93
CA TYR A 113 -2.19 9.15 3.79
C TYR A 113 -2.54 10.62 3.99
N GLN A 114 -2.07 11.50 3.12
CA GLN A 114 -2.33 12.93 3.24
C GLN A 114 -3.84 13.22 3.32
N GLY A 115 -4.29 13.81 4.43
CA GLY A 115 -5.71 14.10 4.70
C GLY A 115 -6.50 12.97 5.38
N LYS A 116 -5.90 11.78 5.57
CA LYS A 116 -6.43 10.70 6.41
C LYS A 116 -5.37 10.21 7.38
N ASN A 117 -5.47 10.68 8.62
CA ASN A 117 -4.53 10.38 9.70
C ASN A 117 -5.26 9.72 10.89
N ASN A 118 -4.52 9.25 11.89
CA ASN A 118 -5.03 8.78 13.19
C ASN A 118 -6.09 7.68 13.06
N GLN A 119 -5.68 6.56 12.48
CA GLN A 119 -6.57 5.44 12.20
C GLN A 119 -6.34 4.31 13.21
N SER A 120 -7.33 4.08 14.08
CA SER A 120 -7.26 3.06 15.13
C SER A 120 -7.90 1.75 14.70
N PHE A 121 -7.35 0.65 15.19
CA PHE A 121 -7.92 -0.69 15.03
C PHE A 121 -7.55 -1.58 16.21
N THR A 122 -8.33 -2.63 16.44
CA THR A 122 -8.04 -3.65 17.46
C THR A 122 -7.32 -4.83 16.81
N VAL A 123 -6.20 -5.25 17.39
CA VAL A 123 -5.45 -6.41 16.93
C VAL A 123 -6.19 -7.67 17.36
N ASP A 124 -6.74 -8.42 16.41
CA ASP A 124 -7.37 -9.71 16.69
C ASP A 124 -6.39 -10.89 16.58
N ALA A 125 -6.86 -12.10 16.88
CA ALA A 125 -6.03 -13.31 16.88
C ALA A 125 -5.48 -13.70 15.49
N SER A 126 -6.07 -13.21 14.40
CA SER A 126 -5.58 -13.39 13.02
C SER A 126 -4.50 -12.38 12.63
N MET A 127 -4.31 -11.33 13.44
CA MET A 127 -3.36 -10.24 13.19
C MET A 127 -2.02 -10.42 13.92
N LYS A 128 -1.59 -11.66 14.20
CA LYS A 128 -0.28 -11.93 14.82
C LYS A 128 0.89 -11.35 14.03
N THR A 129 0.74 -11.36 12.70
CA THR A 129 1.68 -10.76 11.77
C THR A 129 0.94 -9.70 10.97
N LEU A 130 1.44 -8.46 11.02
CA LEU A 130 0.99 -7.39 10.14
C LEU A 130 2.17 -6.92 9.30
N ILE A 131 1.86 -6.25 8.20
CA ILE A 131 2.87 -5.75 7.27
C ILE A 131 2.75 -4.23 7.26
N LEU A 132 3.82 -3.55 7.66
CA LEU A 132 4.00 -2.13 7.35
C LEU A 132 4.32 -2.02 5.86
N ARG A 133 3.52 -1.26 5.13
CA ARG A 133 3.72 -0.97 3.71
C ARG A 133 3.78 0.52 3.50
N VAL A 134 4.69 0.96 2.65
CA VAL A 134 4.79 2.33 2.17
C VAL A 134 4.79 2.28 0.65
N TYR A 135 3.69 2.72 0.04
CA TYR A 135 3.44 2.51 -1.39
C TYR A 135 2.76 3.70 -2.04
N LYS A 136 2.91 3.80 -3.35
CA LYS A 136 2.35 4.90 -4.14
C LYS A 136 0.83 4.80 -4.19
N GLY A 137 0.14 5.82 -3.72
CA GLY A 137 -1.30 6.00 -3.91
C GLY A 137 -1.62 6.94 -5.07
N GLY A 138 -2.83 7.51 -5.02
CA GLY A 138 -3.36 8.39 -6.06
C GLY A 138 -3.85 7.64 -7.29
N SER A 139 -4.08 8.36 -8.39
CA SER A 139 -4.64 7.85 -9.64
C SER A 139 -3.62 7.72 -10.78
N ALA A 140 -2.38 8.17 -10.57
CA ALA A 140 -1.34 8.16 -11.59
C ALA A 140 0.04 7.87 -11.00
N ALA A 141 0.91 7.31 -11.84
CA ALA A 141 2.33 7.19 -11.54
C ALA A 141 2.95 8.59 -11.35
N GLY A 142 4.06 8.66 -10.62
CA GLY A 142 4.77 9.91 -10.44
C GLY A 142 5.97 9.79 -9.52
N PRO A 143 6.83 10.82 -9.49
CA PRO A 143 8.04 10.79 -8.70
C PRO A 143 7.73 10.91 -7.20
N VAL A 144 8.58 10.28 -6.39
CA VAL A 144 8.51 10.29 -4.93
C VAL A 144 9.75 10.97 -4.37
N SER A 145 9.53 11.97 -3.53
CA SER A 145 10.59 12.60 -2.74
C SER A 145 9.99 13.15 -1.45
N GLY A 146 10.57 12.78 -0.32
CA GLY A 146 10.25 13.37 0.97
C GLY A 146 10.55 12.46 2.13
N ASN A 147 10.20 12.92 3.33
CA ASN A 147 10.43 12.22 4.57
C ASN A 147 9.09 11.80 5.20
N LEU A 148 9.06 10.63 5.85
CA LEU A 148 7.89 10.07 6.50
C LEU A 148 8.18 9.77 7.98
N ARG A 149 7.42 10.43 8.85
CA ARG A 149 7.36 10.17 10.30
C ARG A 149 6.10 9.40 10.65
N ILE A 150 6.12 8.09 10.39
CA ILE A 150 5.03 7.18 10.69
C ILE A 150 5.16 6.59 12.11
N THR A 151 4.04 6.47 12.82
CA THR A 151 3.97 5.89 14.16
C THR A 151 2.80 4.92 14.29
N LEU A 152 3.01 3.84 15.02
CA LEU A 152 1.96 2.97 15.52
C LEU A 152 2.08 2.94 17.04
N ASN A 153 1.07 3.39 17.77
CA ASN A 153 1.10 3.37 19.22
C ASN A 153 -0.07 2.58 19.81
N GLU A 154 0.10 2.05 21.01
CA GLU A 154 -0.99 1.43 21.77
C GLU A 154 -2.01 2.49 22.21
N GLY A 155 -3.29 2.14 22.21
CA GLY A 155 -4.42 3.02 22.52
C GLY A 155 -5.14 3.55 21.28
N ALA A 156 -6.27 4.22 21.53
CA ALA A 156 -7.14 4.81 20.51
C ALA A 156 -6.80 6.27 20.15
N THR A 157 -5.70 6.81 20.71
CA THR A 157 -5.28 8.20 20.51
C THR A 157 -3.88 8.22 19.92
N ALA A 158 -3.68 9.02 18.88
CA ALA A 158 -2.37 9.22 18.29
C ALA A 158 -1.43 9.90 19.28
N LEU A 159 -0.21 9.39 19.38
CA LEU A 159 0.88 10.03 20.13
C LEU A 159 1.83 10.79 19.18
N PRO A 160 2.59 11.77 19.70
CA PRO A 160 3.66 12.40 18.94
C PRO A 160 4.62 11.36 18.37
N TRP A 161 5.21 11.67 17.21
CA TRP A 161 6.12 10.71 16.59
C TRP A 161 7.36 10.51 17.47
N MET A 162 7.76 9.25 17.61
CA MET A 162 9.01 8.86 18.24
C MET A 162 9.75 7.91 17.32
N ARG A 163 11.08 8.01 17.33
CA ARG A 163 11.96 7.05 16.65
C ARG A 163 11.61 5.62 17.10
N PRO A 164 11.40 4.66 16.18
CA PRO A 164 11.24 3.25 16.53
C PRO A 164 12.46 2.70 17.28
N ASP A 165 12.23 1.69 18.13
CA ASP A 165 13.34 0.98 18.78
C ASP A 165 14.24 0.27 17.75
N ASN A 166 13.66 -0.25 16.67
CA ASN A 166 14.37 -0.90 15.57
C ASN A 166 14.19 -0.17 14.24
N THR A 167 15.26 0.47 13.78
CA THR A 167 15.36 1.10 12.45
C THR A 167 16.32 0.36 11.50
N GLY A 168 16.65 -0.90 11.80
CA GLY A 168 17.57 -1.74 11.03
C GLY A 168 16.90 -2.95 10.38
N LEU A 169 15.56 -3.02 10.41
CA LEU A 169 14.82 -4.14 9.83
C LEU A 169 14.87 -4.05 8.30
N ALA A 170 15.45 -5.06 7.66
CA ALA A 170 15.50 -5.12 6.21
C ALA A 170 14.08 -5.17 5.63
N GLY A 171 13.80 -4.30 4.67
CA GLY A 171 12.53 -4.32 3.94
C GLY A 171 12.61 -5.08 2.62
N GLY A 172 11.46 -5.28 2.01
CA GLY A 172 11.33 -5.89 0.68
C GLY A 172 10.38 -5.10 -0.22
N GLY A 173 10.29 -5.53 -1.48
CA GLY A 173 9.33 -4.98 -2.43
C GLY A 173 7.89 -5.35 -2.08
N PHE A 174 6.98 -4.45 -2.42
CA PHE A 174 5.54 -4.66 -2.28
C PHE A 174 4.80 -4.20 -3.53
N GLU A 175 3.81 -4.98 -3.94
CA GLU A 175 2.88 -4.60 -4.98
C GLU A 175 1.48 -5.08 -4.60
N LEU A 176 0.48 -4.20 -4.74
CA LEU A 176 -0.93 -4.57 -4.64
C LEU A 176 -1.28 -5.56 -5.73
N ALA A 177 -2.01 -6.62 -5.36
CA ALA A 177 -2.47 -7.63 -6.29
C ALA A 177 -3.26 -6.99 -7.44
N ASN A 178 -2.85 -7.26 -8.67
CA ASN A 178 -3.61 -6.91 -9.85
C ASN A 178 -4.72 -7.95 -10.04
N LEU A 179 -5.97 -7.52 -9.89
CA LEU A 179 -7.16 -8.34 -10.05
C LEU A 179 -7.64 -8.38 -11.50
N TRP A 180 -6.96 -7.69 -12.42
CA TRP A 180 -7.31 -7.72 -13.84
C TRP A 180 -7.24 -9.15 -14.40
N PRO A 181 -8.29 -9.65 -15.06
CA PRO A 181 -8.30 -11.01 -15.58
C PRO A 181 -7.38 -11.14 -16.80
N VAL A 182 -6.94 -12.37 -17.06
CA VAL A 182 -6.11 -12.68 -18.22
C VAL A 182 -6.97 -12.79 -19.47
N PHE A 183 -6.60 -12.04 -20.52
CA PHE A 183 -7.20 -12.17 -21.85
C PHE A 183 -6.34 -13.07 -22.74
N GLN A 184 -7.01 -13.88 -23.56
CA GLN A 184 -6.34 -14.72 -24.54
C GLN A 184 -6.03 -13.93 -25.81
N ALA A 185 -4.97 -14.34 -26.51
CA ALA A 185 -4.66 -13.80 -27.82
C ALA A 185 -5.83 -13.99 -28.79
N GLY A 186 -6.09 -13.01 -29.65
CA GLY A 186 -7.16 -13.12 -30.63
C GLY A 186 -7.19 -11.96 -31.60
N ALA A 187 -7.80 -12.20 -32.76
CA ALA A 187 -8.04 -11.17 -33.76
C ALA A 187 -9.54 -10.97 -33.96
N SER A 188 -9.98 -9.73 -34.05
CA SER A 188 -11.36 -9.37 -34.33
C SER A 188 -11.44 -8.07 -35.12
N ASN A 189 -12.31 -8.03 -36.13
CA ASN A 189 -12.54 -6.88 -37.00
C ASN A 189 -11.28 -6.19 -37.59
N GLY A 190 -10.16 -6.90 -37.71
CA GLY A 190 -8.90 -6.33 -38.23
C GLY A 190 -7.93 -5.79 -37.17
N VAL A 191 -8.20 -6.00 -35.88
CA VAL A 191 -7.28 -5.72 -34.76
C VAL A 191 -6.87 -7.03 -34.10
N THR A 192 -5.58 -7.17 -33.79
CA THR A 192 -5.00 -8.30 -33.07
C THR A 192 -4.65 -7.89 -31.65
N LEU A 193 -5.15 -8.62 -30.66
CA LEU A 193 -4.76 -8.53 -29.26
C LEU A 193 -3.75 -9.62 -28.95
N THR A 194 -2.59 -9.21 -28.44
CA THR A 194 -1.49 -10.11 -28.06
C THR A 194 -1.15 -9.91 -26.58
N PRO A 195 -1.45 -10.89 -25.70
CA PRO A 195 -1.01 -10.85 -24.31
C PRO A 195 0.50 -11.09 -24.20
N ASP A 196 1.15 -10.39 -23.27
CA ASP A 196 2.55 -10.57 -22.90
C ASP A 196 2.67 -11.21 -21.50
N THR A 197 3.81 -11.83 -21.24
CA THR A 197 4.19 -12.50 -20.00
C THR A 197 4.19 -11.59 -18.77
N ASN A 198 4.34 -10.28 -18.95
CA ASN A 198 4.29 -9.27 -17.89
C ASN A 198 2.86 -8.80 -17.53
N GLY A 199 1.82 -9.41 -18.14
CA GLY A 199 0.41 -9.04 -17.94
C GLY A 199 -0.06 -7.85 -18.77
N SER A 200 0.75 -7.39 -19.73
CA SER A 200 0.38 -6.36 -20.71
C SER A 200 -0.27 -6.95 -21.95
N TYR A 201 -0.87 -6.08 -22.76
CA TYR A 201 -1.54 -6.44 -24.01
C TYR A 201 -1.16 -5.46 -25.10
N THR A 202 -0.62 -5.97 -26.21
CA THR A 202 -0.41 -5.18 -27.41
C THR A 202 -1.60 -5.33 -28.35
N LEU A 203 -2.11 -4.20 -28.84
CA LEU A 203 -3.17 -4.13 -29.84
C LEU A 203 -2.64 -3.44 -31.09
N THR A 204 -2.73 -4.14 -32.22
CA THR A 204 -2.32 -3.60 -33.52
C THR A 204 -3.34 -3.89 -34.61
N GLY A 205 -3.54 -2.94 -35.52
CA GLY A 205 -4.36 -3.11 -36.72
C GLY A 205 -5.26 -1.92 -37.02
N THR A 206 -6.22 -2.12 -37.91
CA THR A 206 -7.22 -1.10 -38.27
C THR A 206 -8.61 -1.72 -38.15
N PRO A 207 -9.39 -1.35 -37.12
CA PRO A 207 -10.71 -1.92 -36.90
C PRO A 207 -11.68 -1.50 -37.99
N SER A 208 -12.25 -2.47 -38.70
CA SER A 208 -13.38 -2.27 -39.62
C SER A 208 -14.71 -2.05 -38.88
N ALA A 209 -14.83 -2.68 -37.71
CA ALA A 209 -15.88 -2.71 -36.69
C ALA A 209 -15.41 -2.09 -35.36
N TRP A 210 -16.32 -1.57 -34.53
CA TRP A 210 -16.02 -1.42 -33.10
C TRP A 210 -15.65 -2.81 -32.51
N THR A 211 -14.57 -2.90 -31.75
CA THR A 211 -13.95 -4.18 -31.36
C THR A 211 -13.67 -4.22 -29.87
N ALA A 212 -13.97 -5.36 -29.24
CA ALA A 212 -13.54 -5.63 -27.88
C ALA A 212 -13.40 -7.10 -27.55
N TRP A 213 -12.69 -7.31 -26.46
CA TRP A 213 -12.61 -8.55 -25.73
C TRP A 213 -13.19 -8.31 -24.33
N THR A 214 -13.92 -9.28 -23.81
CA THR A 214 -14.51 -9.23 -22.46
C THR A 214 -14.11 -10.45 -21.65
N GLN A 215 -14.01 -10.27 -20.33
CA GLN A 215 -13.81 -11.33 -19.35
C GLN A 215 -14.66 -11.04 -18.11
N PRO A 216 -15.39 -12.04 -17.57
CA PRO A 216 -16.10 -11.87 -16.31
C PRO A 216 -15.10 -11.76 -15.15
N ILE A 217 -15.46 -10.99 -14.13
CA ILE A 217 -14.69 -10.86 -12.89
C ILE A 217 -15.65 -10.68 -11.71
N THR A 218 -15.45 -11.44 -10.62
CA THR A 218 -16.21 -11.26 -9.40
C THR A 218 -15.52 -10.26 -8.48
N LEU A 219 -16.20 -9.16 -8.16
CA LEU A 219 -15.72 -8.18 -7.19
C LEU A 219 -16.51 -8.28 -5.89
N THR A 220 -15.82 -8.16 -4.77
CA THR A 220 -16.41 -8.09 -3.42
C THR A 220 -16.50 -6.64 -2.94
N PRO A 221 -17.31 -6.33 -1.90
CA PRO A 221 -17.43 -4.98 -1.39
C PRO A 221 -16.09 -4.33 -1.05
N GLY A 222 -15.88 -3.10 -1.48
CA GLY A 222 -14.65 -2.37 -1.24
C GLY A 222 -14.39 -1.28 -2.26
N VAL A 223 -13.29 -0.56 -2.07
CA VAL A 223 -12.85 0.51 -2.95
C VAL A 223 -11.79 -0.03 -3.91
N TYR A 224 -11.95 0.26 -5.19
CA TYR A 224 -11.07 -0.19 -6.26
C TYR A 224 -10.55 1.00 -7.07
N LEU A 225 -9.44 0.77 -7.76
CA LEU A 225 -8.87 1.67 -8.75
C LEU A 225 -8.62 0.88 -10.03
N MET A 226 -9.26 1.30 -11.12
CA MET A 226 -9.04 0.78 -12.47
C MET A 226 -8.12 1.71 -13.26
N LEU A 227 -6.93 1.24 -13.60
CA LEU A 227 -5.94 1.96 -14.40
C LEU A 227 -5.78 1.26 -15.74
N PRO A 228 -6.11 1.89 -16.87
CA PRO A 228 -5.97 1.25 -18.18
C PRO A 228 -4.52 1.01 -18.61
N GLY A 229 -3.59 1.87 -18.15
CA GLY A 229 -2.16 1.75 -18.42
C GLY A 229 -1.80 1.84 -19.90
N VAL A 230 -2.35 2.81 -20.62
CA VAL A 230 -2.20 2.92 -22.08
C VAL A 230 -0.90 3.64 -22.47
N THR A 231 -0.15 3.02 -23.37
CA THR A 231 0.87 3.66 -24.20
C THR A 231 0.46 3.50 -25.66
N GLY A 232 0.54 4.54 -26.48
CA GLY A 232 0.08 4.52 -27.88
C GLY A 232 -1.36 5.02 -28.03
N THR A 233 -2.04 4.59 -29.10
CA THR A 233 -3.34 5.17 -29.51
C THR A 233 -4.36 4.14 -29.98
N GLY A 234 -5.64 4.46 -29.82
CA GLY A 234 -6.76 3.75 -30.45
C GLY A 234 -7.35 2.59 -29.65
N ALA A 235 -6.84 2.32 -28.45
CA ALA A 235 -7.37 1.30 -27.55
C ALA A 235 -7.27 1.68 -26.08
N THR A 236 -8.17 1.12 -25.27
CA THR A 236 -8.19 1.31 -23.82
C THR A 236 -8.78 0.10 -23.09
N ALA A 237 -8.77 0.15 -21.77
CA ALA A 237 -9.33 -0.88 -20.90
C ALA A 237 -10.21 -0.26 -19.80
N ALA A 238 -11.30 -0.93 -19.46
CA ALA A 238 -12.22 -0.51 -18.39
C ALA A 238 -12.90 -1.71 -17.73
N VAL A 239 -13.56 -1.45 -16.60
CA VAL A 239 -14.51 -2.40 -15.99
C VAL A 239 -15.94 -1.88 -16.10
N TYR A 240 -16.90 -2.79 -16.09
CA TYR A 240 -18.33 -2.49 -16.22
C TYR A 240 -19.11 -3.24 -15.14
N ASN A 241 -20.06 -2.54 -14.51
CA ASN A 241 -21.06 -3.18 -13.67
C ASN A 241 -22.21 -3.65 -14.56
N GLY A 242 -22.30 -4.95 -14.84
CA GLY A 242 -23.24 -5.53 -15.80
C GLY A 242 -22.76 -5.49 -17.25
N ASP A 243 -23.71 -5.42 -18.19
CA ASP A 243 -23.46 -5.54 -19.63
C ASP A 243 -22.73 -4.32 -20.21
N PRO A 244 -21.54 -4.49 -20.81
CA PRO A 244 -20.80 -3.41 -21.47
C PRO A 244 -21.48 -2.74 -22.67
N GLY A 245 -22.59 -3.29 -23.17
CA GLY A 245 -23.44 -2.68 -24.19
C GLY A 245 -24.40 -1.62 -23.64
N THR A 246 -24.72 -1.67 -22.34
CA THR A 246 -25.69 -0.78 -21.69
C THR A 246 -25.12 0.01 -20.51
N SER A 247 -24.00 -0.46 -19.94
CA SER A 247 -23.35 0.16 -18.78
C SER A 247 -22.20 1.09 -19.21
N GLN A 248 -21.98 2.14 -18.41
CA GLN A 248 -20.87 3.05 -18.62
C GLN A 248 -19.53 2.40 -18.22
N PRO A 249 -18.44 2.66 -18.97
CA PRO A 249 -17.11 2.22 -18.57
C PRO A 249 -16.70 2.90 -17.28
N VAL A 250 -16.09 2.12 -16.38
CA VAL A 250 -15.48 2.63 -15.16
C VAL A 250 -13.97 2.56 -15.29
N THR A 251 -13.35 3.74 -15.22
CA THR A 251 -11.91 3.94 -15.04
C THR A 251 -11.69 4.82 -13.82
N GLY A 252 -10.50 4.77 -13.23
CA GLY A 252 -10.21 5.47 -11.98
C GLY A 252 -10.85 4.80 -10.77
N ARG A 253 -11.11 5.59 -9.72
CA ARG A 253 -11.53 5.10 -8.41
C ARG A 253 -13.04 4.87 -8.36
N PHE A 254 -13.46 3.71 -7.85
CA PHE A 254 -14.87 3.37 -7.68
C PHE A 254 -15.10 2.49 -6.44
N GLU A 255 -16.36 2.40 -6.00
CA GLU A 255 -16.78 1.59 -4.87
C GLU A 255 -17.69 0.46 -5.34
N VAL A 256 -17.45 -0.73 -4.83
CA VAL A 256 -18.31 -1.91 -4.97
C VAL A 256 -19.03 -2.08 -3.65
N THR A 257 -20.36 -2.07 -3.66
CA THR A 257 -21.19 -2.11 -2.45
C THR A 257 -21.62 -3.53 -2.08
N GLU A 258 -21.77 -4.40 -3.07
CA GLU A 258 -22.17 -5.80 -2.91
C GLU A 258 -21.29 -6.72 -3.77
N THR A 259 -21.17 -7.97 -3.36
CA THR A 259 -20.45 -8.96 -4.17
C THR A 259 -21.23 -9.23 -5.45
N GLY A 260 -20.59 -9.10 -6.61
CA GLY A 260 -21.25 -9.29 -7.90
C GLY A 260 -20.29 -9.56 -9.04
N GLU A 261 -20.85 -10.01 -10.16
CA GLU A 261 -20.12 -10.17 -11.42
C GLU A 261 -20.02 -8.83 -12.14
N TRP A 262 -18.80 -8.48 -12.52
CA TRP A 262 -18.43 -7.33 -13.32
C TRP A 262 -17.79 -7.84 -14.62
N THR A 263 -17.69 -6.96 -15.61
CA THR A 263 -17.02 -7.28 -16.87
C THR A 263 -15.77 -6.44 -17.03
N ALA A 264 -14.60 -7.08 -17.14
CA ALA A 264 -13.38 -6.45 -17.63
C ALA A 264 -13.42 -6.41 -19.16
N ARG A 265 -12.98 -5.30 -19.75
CA ARG A 265 -13.01 -5.11 -21.21
C ARG A 265 -11.75 -4.44 -21.71
N ILE A 266 -11.22 -4.95 -22.81
CA ILE A 266 -10.24 -4.28 -23.67
C ILE A 266 -10.95 -3.94 -24.97
N TYR A 267 -10.89 -2.69 -25.43
CA TYR A 267 -11.64 -2.26 -26.60
C TYR A 267 -10.97 -1.13 -27.39
N THR A 268 -11.33 -1.05 -28.67
CA THR A 268 -10.91 0.02 -29.59
C THR A 268 -11.79 1.26 -29.43
N GLU A 269 -11.22 2.44 -29.59
CA GLU A 269 -11.95 3.70 -29.39
C GLU A 269 -12.84 4.08 -30.59
N GLU A 270 -12.36 3.89 -31.82
CA GLU A 270 -13.10 4.27 -33.03
C GLU A 270 -12.78 3.34 -34.22
N PRO A 271 -13.77 2.94 -35.05
CA PRO A 271 -13.53 2.25 -36.31
C PRO A 271 -12.74 3.10 -37.32
N GLY A 272 -11.92 2.47 -38.16
CA GLY A 272 -11.19 3.11 -39.26
C GLY A 272 -9.86 3.78 -38.87
N SER A 273 -9.62 4.01 -37.58
CA SER A 273 -8.37 4.58 -37.06
C SER A 273 -7.32 3.49 -36.77
N THR A 274 -6.05 3.75 -37.08
CA THR A 274 -4.97 2.81 -36.73
C THR A 274 -4.88 2.64 -35.21
N VAL A 275 -4.91 1.37 -34.78
CA VAL A 275 -4.65 0.96 -33.41
C VAL A 275 -3.20 0.48 -33.34
N ASP A 276 -2.44 1.11 -32.47
CA ASP A 276 -1.09 0.71 -32.07
C ASP A 276 -0.91 1.14 -30.62
N ALA A 277 -1.24 0.22 -29.71
CA ALA A 277 -1.27 0.49 -28.30
C ALA A 277 -0.74 -0.69 -27.49
N THR A 278 -0.06 -0.38 -26.40
CA THR A 278 0.25 -1.33 -25.34
C THR A 278 -0.51 -0.93 -24.10
N LEU A 279 -1.30 -1.85 -23.57
CA LEU A 279 -2.08 -1.67 -22.35
C LEU A 279 -1.43 -2.44 -21.21
N HIS A 280 -1.34 -1.82 -20.05
CA HIS A 280 -0.97 -2.45 -18.78
C HIS A 280 -2.12 -2.30 -17.77
N PRO A 281 -3.28 -2.97 -17.98
CA PRO A 281 -4.44 -2.75 -17.15
C PRO A 281 -4.18 -3.24 -15.73
N ARG A 282 -4.51 -2.39 -14.76
CA ARG A 282 -4.42 -2.71 -13.34
C ARG A 282 -5.74 -2.43 -12.66
N LEU A 283 -6.35 -3.48 -12.12
CA LEU A 283 -7.49 -3.38 -11.23
C LEU A 283 -7.02 -3.73 -9.83
N ILE A 284 -6.89 -2.73 -8.97
CA ILE A 284 -6.37 -2.93 -7.62
C ILE A 284 -7.43 -2.57 -6.58
N ARG A 285 -7.44 -3.31 -5.47
CA ARG A 285 -8.24 -3.00 -4.29
C ARG A 285 -7.42 -2.13 -3.33
N SER A 286 -7.99 -1.02 -2.86
CA SER A 286 -7.33 -0.02 -1.99
C SER A 286 -7.77 -0.10 -0.54
#